data_AF-A0A672HME8-F1
#
_entry.id   AF-A0A672HME8-F1
#
_cell.length_a   1.000
_cell.length_b   1.000
_cell.length_c   1.000
_cell.angle_alpha   90.00
_cell.angle_beta   90.00
_cell.angle_gamma   90.00
#
_symmetry.space_group_name_H-M   'P 1'
#
loop_
_entity.id
_entity.type
_entity.pdbx_description
1 polymer ?
#
loop_
_entity_poly.entity_id
_entity_poly.type
_entity_poly.pdbx_seq_one_letter_code
_entity_poly.pdbx_strand_id
1 'polypeptide(L)'
;MLPAAPPNSLTVSPPGGGGGGPTSHRKRRTLIAPEMNLSLDHSEGSLLSDDFLDTPDDLDINVDDIDTPDETDSLEFITNGNDLEWEDDTPVASAKAGPVDGSGEVGDDGNANNGRLWRTVIIGEQEHRIDMQVIRPYLRVITHGGYYGEGLNAIIVFSACYLPDSNCPDYHYIMENLFLYVVSSLEMLVAEDYLIIYMNGATPRSRMPGISWLKKCYQMIDRRLRKNLKSLVIAHPTWFIRTVLAISRPFISVKFMNKIQYVHSLKELAEIVPMEHVHVPESVVQFDEERIKARKER
;
A
#
# COMPACT_ATOMS: atom_id res chain seq x y z
N MET A 1 60.64 -40.75 -7.36
CA MET A 1 61.15 -39.36 -7.43
C MET A 1 60.19 -38.53 -8.28
N LEU A 2 59.38 -37.70 -7.64
CA LEU A 2 58.54 -36.64 -8.22
C LEU A 2 58.62 -35.41 -7.27
N PRO A 3 58.48 -34.17 -7.79
CA PRO A 3 59.08 -32.98 -7.19
C PRO A 3 58.21 -32.28 -6.12
N ALA A 4 58.90 -31.63 -5.17
CA ALA A 4 58.32 -30.86 -4.06
C ALA A 4 57.92 -29.43 -4.48
N ALA A 5 56.84 -28.93 -3.88
CA ALA A 5 56.23 -27.62 -4.11
C ALA A 5 57.05 -26.44 -3.52
N PRO A 6 56.91 -25.21 -4.06
CA PRO A 6 57.64 -24.03 -3.59
C PRO A 6 56.99 -23.34 -2.36
N PRO A 7 57.76 -22.51 -1.61
CA PRO A 7 57.31 -21.89 -0.36
C PRO A 7 56.39 -20.67 -0.56
N ASN A 8 55.38 -20.56 0.30
CA ASN A 8 54.40 -19.46 0.38
C ASN A 8 54.72 -18.49 1.52
N SER A 9 55.66 -17.56 1.34
CA SER A 9 55.68 -16.33 2.14
C SER A 9 56.59 -15.26 1.52
N LEU A 10 56.07 -14.03 1.39
CA LEU A 10 56.79 -12.83 0.95
C LEU A 10 56.72 -11.79 2.07
N THR A 11 57.89 -11.43 2.62
CA THR A 11 58.09 -10.35 3.58
C THR A 11 58.36 -9.02 2.85
N VAL A 12 57.63 -7.96 3.21
CA VAL A 12 57.92 -6.59 2.76
C VAL A 12 57.84 -5.63 3.94
N SER A 13 58.94 -4.93 4.22
CA SER A 13 59.10 -3.90 5.26
C SER A 13 58.73 -2.50 4.73
N PRO A 14 58.25 -1.57 5.58
CA PRO A 14 57.97 -0.19 5.16
C PRO A 14 59.20 0.73 5.31
N PRO A 15 59.33 1.81 4.52
CA PRO A 15 60.42 2.77 4.65
C PRO A 15 60.10 3.87 5.68
N GLY A 16 61.13 4.39 6.33
CA GLY A 16 61.05 5.48 7.31
C GLY A 16 61.60 6.84 6.83
N GLY A 17 61.24 7.88 7.60
CA GLY A 17 61.82 9.24 7.63
C GLY A 17 60.85 10.33 7.13
N GLY A 18 60.59 11.47 7.78
CA GLY A 18 60.98 12.07 9.06
C GLY A 18 60.61 13.58 9.08
N GLY A 19 60.19 14.14 10.24
CA GLY A 19 60.37 15.58 10.59
C GLY A 19 59.15 16.52 10.74
N GLY A 20 58.85 16.96 11.97
CA GLY A 20 58.59 18.39 12.32
C GLY A 20 57.18 18.90 12.71
N GLY A 21 56.96 19.24 14.00
CA GLY A 21 56.07 20.36 14.44
C GLY A 21 54.63 20.05 14.94
N PRO A 22 54.01 20.87 15.82
CA PRO A 22 53.34 20.37 17.04
C PRO A 22 51.79 20.37 17.09
N THR A 23 51.28 19.44 17.90
CA THR A 23 50.04 19.43 18.73
C THR A 23 48.75 20.11 18.24
N SER A 24 47.74 19.29 17.91
CA SER A 24 46.35 19.47 18.38
C SER A 24 45.58 18.15 18.32
N HIS A 25 44.98 17.75 19.43
CA HIS A 25 44.33 16.45 19.62
C HIS A 25 42.91 16.41 19.00
N ARG A 26 42.66 15.44 18.11
CA ARG A 26 41.29 14.93 17.87
C ARG A 26 41.32 13.39 17.84
N LYS A 27 41.05 12.77 18.99
CA LYS A 27 40.99 11.31 19.16
C LYS A 27 39.79 10.74 18.39
N ARG A 28 40.02 9.99 17.30
CA ARG A 28 39.08 8.96 16.82
C ARG A 28 39.49 7.62 17.42
N ARG A 29 38.60 7.01 18.20
CA ARG A 29 38.79 5.69 18.81
C ARG A 29 38.34 4.64 17.79
N THR A 30 39.29 4.00 17.12
CA THR A 30 39.05 2.78 16.33
C THR A 30 39.28 1.59 17.26
N LEU A 31 38.26 0.76 17.47
CA LEU A 31 38.36 -0.48 18.24
C LEU A 31 38.89 -1.59 17.31
N ILE A 32 39.95 -2.26 17.74
CA ILE A 32 40.58 -3.40 17.06
C ILE A 32 40.03 -4.68 17.70
N ALA A 33 39.55 -5.62 16.88
CA ALA A 33 39.05 -6.91 17.34
C ALA A 33 40.22 -7.90 17.58
N PRO A 34 40.16 -8.79 18.59
CA PRO A 34 41.23 -9.77 18.87
C PRO A 34 41.27 -10.94 17.88
N GLU A 35 42.45 -11.53 17.71
CA GLU A 35 42.72 -12.65 16.80
C GLU A 35 42.21 -14.00 17.35
N MET A 36 41.46 -14.74 16.53
CA MET A 36 41.02 -16.10 16.81
C MET A 36 41.97 -17.11 16.17
N ASN A 37 42.57 -17.99 16.98
CA ASN A 37 43.33 -19.15 16.52
C ASN A 37 42.41 -20.37 16.46
N LEU A 38 42.23 -20.95 15.27
CA LEU A 38 41.48 -22.18 15.03
C LEU A 38 42.47 -23.33 14.80
N SER A 39 42.54 -24.26 15.75
CA SER A 39 43.23 -25.54 15.57
C SER A 39 42.22 -26.58 15.10
N LEU A 40 42.38 -27.07 13.87
CA LEU A 40 41.67 -28.22 13.31
C LEU A 40 42.44 -29.49 13.66
N ASP A 41 41.80 -30.38 14.43
CA ASP A 41 42.30 -31.74 14.63
C ASP A 41 41.32 -32.73 13.99
N HIS A 42 41.90 -33.70 13.27
CA HIS A 42 41.18 -34.71 12.50
C HIS A 42 40.60 -35.77 13.44
N SER A 43 39.29 -36.04 13.35
CA SER A 43 38.68 -37.23 13.95
C SER A 43 37.83 -37.94 12.90
N GLU A 44 38.27 -39.15 12.57
CA GLU A 44 37.59 -40.08 11.67
C GLU A 44 36.58 -40.93 12.45
N GLY A 45 35.41 -41.17 11.83
CA GLY A 45 34.58 -42.35 12.10
C GLY A 45 33.25 -42.11 12.82
N SER A 46 32.14 -42.26 12.10
CA SER A 46 31.12 -43.26 12.47
C SER A 46 30.11 -43.49 11.34
N LEU A 47 29.72 -44.75 11.18
CA LEU A 47 28.95 -45.33 10.09
C LEU A 47 27.44 -45.37 10.41
N LEU A 48 26.64 -45.21 9.35
CA LEU A 48 25.38 -45.88 8.99
C LEU A 48 24.26 -46.04 10.03
N SER A 49 23.10 -45.48 9.68
CA SER A 49 21.85 -46.26 9.59
C SER A 49 20.95 -45.67 8.51
N ASP A 50 20.70 -46.49 7.50
CA ASP A 50 19.68 -46.39 6.46
C ASP A 50 18.50 -47.27 6.92
N ASP A 51 17.27 -46.77 6.80
CA ASP A 51 16.04 -47.58 6.65
C ASP A 51 14.84 -46.64 6.39
N PHE A 52 14.65 -46.37 5.09
CA PHE A 52 13.41 -46.45 4.31
C PHE A 52 12.07 -46.63 5.05
N LEU A 53 11.09 -45.76 4.78
CA LEU A 53 9.71 -46.15 4.41
C LEU A 53 8.97 -44.97 3.71
N ASP A 54 8.20 -45.36 2.70
CA ASP A 54 7.52 -44.59 1.66
C ASP A 54 6.53 -43.48 2.11
N THR A 55 6.42 -42.45 1.24
CA THR A 55 5.26 -41.52 1.07
C THR A 55 4.02 -42.27 0.53
N PRO A 56 2.76 -41.75 0.48
CA PRO A 56 2.33 -40.34 0.51
C PRO A 56 0.99 -40.06 1.29
N ASP A 57 0.64 -38.78 1.46
CA ASP A 57 -0.71 -38.19 1.24
C ASP A 57 -1.03 -36.96 2.12
N ASP A 58 -1.69 -36.01 1.45
CA ASP A 58 -2.64 -35.01 1.94
C ASP A 58 -2.17 -33.83 2.80
N LEU A 59 -1.73 -32.76 2.12
CA LEU A 59 -1.99 -31.39 2.57
C LEU A 59 -2.55 -30.53 1.42
N ASP A 60 -3.70 -30.96 0.88
CA ASP A 60 -4.61 -30.08 0.15
C ASP A 60 -5.48 -29.31 1.16
N ILE A 61 -5.00 -28.15 1.61
CA ILE A 61 -5.88 -27.17 2.29
C ILE A 61 -6.60 -26.38 1.19
N ASN A 62 -7.76 -26.88 0.79
CA ASN A 62 -8.71 -26.16 -0.06
C ASN A 62 -9.52 -25.17 0.80
N VAL A 63 -9.21 -23.88 0.74
CA VAL A 63 -9.94 -22.81 1.46
C VAL A 63 -11.08 -22.28 0.59
N ASP A 64 -12.01 -23.16 0.23
CA ASP A 64 -13.25 -22.80 -0.47
C ASP A 64 -14.49 -23.46 0.17
N ASP A 65 -14.40 -24.00 1.40
CA ASP A 65 -15.51 -24.73 2.01
C ASP A 65 -15.64 -24.52 3.54
N ILE A 66 -15.89 -23.28 3.96
CA ILE A 66 -16.47 -23.01 5.28
C ILE A 66 -17.78 -22.23 5.14
N ASP A 67 -18.72 -22.84 4.42
CA ASP A 67 -20.13 -22.50 4.56
C ASP A 67 -20.68 -23.16 5.83
N THR A 68 -21.35 -22.36 6.66
CA THR A 68 -22.08 -22.87 7.83
C THR A 68 -23.54 -23.07 7.41
N PRO A 69 -24.13 -24.27 7.52
CA PRO A 69 -25.53 -24.48 7.16
C PRO A 69 -26.42 -24.09 8.34
N ASP A 70 -27.48 -23.33 8.09
CA ASP A 70 -28.70 -23.48 8.88
C ASP A 70 -29.93 -23.15 8.01
N GLU A 71 -30.53 -24.23 7.49
CA GLU A 71 -31.86 -24.27 6.88
C GLU A 71 -32.51 -25.55 7.44
N THR A 72 -33.27 -25.43 8.52
CA THR A 72 -34.35 -26.36 8.91
C THR A 72 -35.27 -25.59 9.87
N ASP A 73 -36.60 -25.66 9.84
CA ASP A 73 -37.57 -26.19 8.90
C ASP A 73 -38.90 -25.56 9.32
N SER A 74 -39.79 -25.38 8.35
CA SER A 74 -41.15 -24.89 8.57
C SER A 74 -41.94 -25.94 9.35
N LEU A 75 -42.60 -25.55 10.45
CA LEU A 75 -43.66 -26.34 11.06
C LEU A 75 -44.95 -25.54 11.10
N GLU A 76 -45.94 -26.09 10.41
CA GLU A 76 -47.30 -25.59 10.27
C GLU A 76 -48.05 -25.53 11.62
N PHE A 77 -48.80 -24.43 11.78
CA PHE A 77 -50.20 -24.35 12.19
C PHE A 77 -50.69 -25.29 13.31
N ILE A 78 -50.99 -24.74 14.50
CA ILE A 78 -52.29 -24.81 15.23
C ILE A 78 -52.32 -23.73 16.34
N THR A 79 -53.19 -22.73 16.17
CA THR A 79 -54.05 -22.00 17.13
C THR A 79 -53.51 -21.58 18.52
N ASN A 80 -53.46 -20.27 18.82
CA ASN A 80 -54.46 -19.55 19.62
C ASN A 80 -53.99 -18.11 19.93
N GLY A 81 -54.96 -17.20 19.98
CA GLY A 81 -54.79 -15.76 19.93
C GLY A 81 -53.99 -15.11 21.05
N ASN A 82 -53.41 -13.96 20.73
CA ASN A 82 -53.78 -12.72 21.39
C ASN A 82 -53.43 -11.53 20.48
N ASP A 83 -54.41 -10.64 20.33
CA ASP A 83 -54.32 -9.34 19.68
C ASP A 83 -53.14 -8.51 20.18
N LEU A 84 -52.55 -7.71 19.29
CA LEU A 84 -52.07 -6.35 19.57
C LEU A 84 -51.79 -5.63 18.25
N GLU A 85 -52.80 -4.83 17.88
CA GLU A 85 -52.78 -3.77 16.89
C GLU A 85 -51.63 -2.79 17.16
N TRP A 86 -50.88 -2.44 16.13
CA TRP A 86 -50.27 -1.11 16.05
C TRP A 86 -50.50 -0.58 14.64
N GLU A 87 -51.32 0.47 14.60
CA GLU A 87 -51.85 1.11 13.41
C GLU A 87 -50.75 1.83 12.61
N ASP A 88 -51.02 1.82 11.31
CA ASP A 88 -50.50 2.62 10.22
C ASP A 88 -50.67 4.12 10.49
N ASP A 89 -49.61 4.90 10.34
CA ASP A 89 -49.71 6.35 10.15
C ASP A 89 -48.68 6.81 9.10
N THR A 90 -49.14 6.82 7.85
CA THR A 90 -48.48 7.50 6.73
C THR A 90 -48.80 9.01 6.73
N PRO A 91 -47.90 9.87 6.21
CA PRO A 91 -47.98 11.32 6.42
C PRO A 91 -48.88 12.03 5.38
N VAL A 92 -49.68 12.98 5.84
CA VAL A 92 -50.44 13.88 4.97
C VAL A 92 -49.61 15.13 4.66
N ALA A 93 -49.31 15.33 3.38
CA ALA A 93 -48.69 16.53 2.85
C ALA A 93 -49.63 17.75 2.94
N SER A 94 -49.09 18.91 3.32
CA SER A 94 -49.71 20.21 3.04
C SER A 94 -48.71 21.15 2.41
N ALA A 95 -49.01 21.56 1.18
CA ALA A 95 -48.25 22.51 0.38
C ALA A 95 -48.67 23.95 0.68
N LYS A 96 -47.71 24.84 0.96
CA LYS A 96 -47.60 26.22 0.43
C LYS A 96 -46.61 27.07 1.26
N ALA A 97 -45.53 27.53 0.63
CA ALA A 97 -45.15 28.96 0.54
C ALA A 97 -43.78 29.16 -0.14
N GLY A 98 -43.79 29.87 -1.28
CA GLY A 98 -42.84 30.95 -1.68
C GLY A 98 -41.34 30.67 -1.90
N PRO A 99 -40.72 31.20 -2.99
CA PRO A 99 -39.31 30.99 -3.29
C PRO A 99 -38.43 32.02 -2.55
N VAL A 100 -37.33 31.57 -1.95
CA VAL A 100 -36.24 32.43 -1.51
C VAL A 100 -34.92 31.87 -2.06
N ASP A 101 -34.32 32.70 -2.91
CA ASP A 101 -32.96 32.66 -3.41
C ASP A 101 -31.96 32.83 -2.25
N GLY A 102 -30.89 32.02 -2.23
CA GLY A 102 -29.84 32.16 -1.21
C GLY A 102 -29.08 30.87 -0.90
N SER A 103 -27.91 30.74 -1.54
CA SER A 103 -26.68 30.06 -1.06
C SER A 103 -26.83 28.80 -0.20
N GLY A 104 -26.43 27.66 -0.75
CA GLY A 104 -26.22 26.42 0.01
C GLY A 104 -25.24 26.62 1.16
N GLU A 105 -25.77 26.58 2.38
CA GLU A 105 -24.98 26.48 3.60
C GLU A 105 -24.63 25.01 3.82
N VAL A 106 -23.36 24.71 3.59
CA VAL A 106 -22.71 23.48 4.08
C VAL A 106 -22.77 23.52 5.60
N GLY A 107 -23.30 22.46 6.22
CA GLY A 107 -23.40 22.34 7.67
C GLY A 107 -22.07 22.64 8.37
N ASP A 108 -22.03 23.76 9.06
CA ASP A 108 -20.97 24.20 9.96
C ASP A 108 -21.15 23.49 11.30
N ASP A 109 -20.60 22.27 11.44
CA ASP A 109 -20.32 21.69 12.76
C ASP A 109 -19.03 22.33 13.32
N GLY A 110 -19.13 23.62 13.61
CA GLY A 110 -18.10 24.45 14.22
C GLY A 110 -17.93 24.15 15.69
N ASN A 111 -17.27 23.03 16.03
CA ASN A 111 -16.72 22.87 17.38
C ASN A 111 -15.38 23.62 17.47
N ALA A 112 -15.48 24.91 17.82
CA ALA A 112 -14.37 25.75 18.23
C ALA A 112 -13.71 25.19 19.50
N ASN A 113 -12.78 24.25 19.34
CA ASN A 113 -11.75 23.99 20.35
C ASN A 113 -10.51 23.37 19.70
N ASN A 114 -9.42 24.13 19.74
CA ASN A 114 -8.04 23.70 19.52
C ASN A 114 -7.57 23.51 18.06
N GLY A 115 -7.82 24.45 17.15
CA GLY A 115 -7.09 24.61 15.87
C GLY A 115 -7.08 23.44 14.87
N ARG A 116 -7.66 22.28 15.23
CA ARG A 116 -7.72 21.05 14.44
C ARG A 116 -9.00 21.04 13.63
N LEU A 117 -8.85 20.88 12.32
CA LEU A 117 -9.96 20.85 11.36
C LEU A 117 -10.41 19.40 11.18
N TRP A 118 -11.37 18.95 11.96
CA TRP A 118 -11.88 17.58 11.86
C TRP A 118 -12.91 17.45 10.73
N ARG A 119 -12.85 16.34 9.99
CA ARG A 119 -13.89 15.91 9.05
C ARG A 119 -14.37 14.52 9.45
N THR A 120 -15.67 14.38 9.73
CA THR A 120 -16.29 13.08 9.95
C THR A 120 -16.56 12.40 8.60
N VAL A 121 -16.23 11.11 8.51
CA VAL A 121 -16.47 10.27 7.34
C VAL A 121 -16.98 8.92 7.80
N ILE A 122 -17.83 8.29 7.00
CA ILE A 122 -18.23 6.90 7.19
C ILE A 122 -17.34 6.08 6.25
N ILE A 123 -16.76 5.00 6.74
CA ILE A 123 -16.02 4.02 5.93
C ILE A 123 -16.56 2.64 6.28
N GLY A 124 -17.16 1.96 5.30
CA GLY A 124 -18.01 0.79 5.56
C GLY A 124 -19.19 1.16 6.48
N GLU A 125 -19.21 0.60 7.69
CA GLU A 125 -20.26 0.84 8.70
C GLU A 125 -19.75 1.64 9.91
N GLN A 126 -18.49 2.10 9.87
CA GLN A 126 -17.85 2.78 10.99
C GLN A 126 -17.68 4.27 10.72
N GLU A 127 -17.97 5.08 11.74
CA GLU A 127 -17.66 6.50 11.73
C GLU A 127 -16.20 6.73 12.10
N HIS A 128 -15.49 7.45 11.25
CA HIS A 128 -14.11 7.88 11.46
C HIS A 128 -14.02 9.41 11.41
N ARG A 129 -13.01 9.94 12.10
CA ARG A 129 -12.70 11.38 12.08
C ARG A 129 -11.30 11.59 11.52
N ILE A 130 -11.20 12.46 10.53
CA ILE A 130 -9.96 12.83 9.84
C ILE A 130 -9.55 14.21 10.30
N ASP A 131 -8.31 14.36 10.77
CA ASP A 131 -7.70 15.67 10.95
C ASP A 131 -7.24 16.22 9.60
N MET A 132 -8.06 17.08 9.00
CA MET A 132 -7.79 17.71 7.71
C MET A 132 -6.61 18.68 7.78
N GLN A 133 -6.24 19.18 8.97
CA GLN A 133 -5.13 20.12 9.11
C GLN A 133 -3.81 19.44 8.79
N VAL A 134 -3.57 18.24 9.31
CA VAL A 134 -2.29 17.54 9.15
C VAL A 134 -2.10 16.94 7.76
N ILE A 135 -3.20 16.60 7.08
CA ILE A 135 -3.14 16.01 5.73
C ILE A 135 -3.20 17.03 4.59
N ARG A 136 -3.52 18.30 4.89
CA ARG A 136 -3.65 19.37 3.90
C ARG A 136 -2.50 19.45 2.89
N PRO A 137 -1.21 19.29 3.27
CA PRO A 137 -0.10 19.32 2.32
C PRO A 137 -0.09 18.15 1.33
N TYR A 138 -0.79 17.05 1.65
CA TYR A 138 -0.72 15.77 0.94
C TYR A 138 -2.00 15.44 0.16
N LEU A 139 -3.00 16.32 0.14
CA LEU A 139 -4.29 16.06 -0.52
C LEU A 139 -4.17 15.74 -2.02
N ARG A 140 -3.09 16.22 -2.67
CA ARG A 140 -2.77 15.92 -4.08
C ARG A 140 -2.38 14.46 -4.32
N VAL A 141 -2.21 13.64 -3.27
CA VAL A 141 -1.92 12.20 -3.40
C VAL A 141 -3.02 11.47 -4.16
N ILE A 142 -4.27 11.95 -4.10
CA ILE A 142 -5.41 11.39 -4.83
C ILE A 142 -6.12 12.49 -5.61
N THR A 143 -6.36 12.26 -6.89
CA THR A 143 -7.11 13.16 -7.77
C THR A 143 -8.07 12.39 -8.68
N HIS A 144 -9.10 13.08 -9.16
CA HIS A 144 -10.01 12.54 -10.18
C HIS A 144 -9.41 12.82 -11.57
N GLY A 145 -9.22 11.76 -12.37
CA GLY A 145 -8.60 11.79 -13.69
C GLY A 145 -9.60 11.85 -14.84
N GLY A 146 -10.86 12.20 -14.57
CA GLY A 146 -11.95 12.15 -15.55
C GLY A 146 -12.68 10.81 -15.53
N TYR A 147 -13.45 10.56 -16.58
CA TYR A 147 -14.23 9.33 -16.75
C TYR A 147 -13.75 8.58 -18.00
N TYR A 148 -13.96 7.27 -18.03
CA TYR A 148 -13.63 6.43 -19.19
C TYR A 148 -14.81 5.53 -19.62
N GLY A 149 -14.71 5.02 -20.86
CA GLY A 149 -15.81 4.35 -21.53
C GLY A 149 -16.88 5.36 -21.95
N GLU A 150 -18.15 5.04 -21.73
CA GLU A 150 -19.28 5.94 -22.00
C GLU A 150 -19.44 7.08 -20.96
N GLY A 151 -18.37 7.41 -20.23
CA GLY A 151 -18.37 8.48 -19.22
C GLY A 151 -18.91 8.09 -17.84
N LEU A 152 -19.23 6.82 -17.62
CA LEU A 152 -19.82 6.34 -16.36
C LEU A 152 -18.78 5.91 -15.32
N ASN A 153 -17.59 5.49 -15.77
CA ASN A 153 -16.58 4.89 -14.90
C ASN A 153 -15.51 5.93 -14.53
N ALA A 154 -15.31 6.18 -13.23
CA ALA A 154 -14.32 7.15 -12.77
C ALA A 154 -12.88 6.65 -12.95
N ILE A 155 -11.97 7.57 -13.27
CA ILE A 155 -10.52 7.36 -13.19
C ILE A 155 -10.03 8.03 -11.93
N ILE A 156 -9.38 7.26 -11.06
CA ILE A 156 -8.76 7.75 -9.83
C ILE A 156 -7.25 7.71 -10.01
N VAL A 157 -6.57 8.81 -9.76
CA VAL A 157 -5.12 8.91 -9.87
C VAL A 157 -4.53 8.97 -8.47
N PHE A 158 -3.72 7.98 -8.11
CA PHE A 158 -2.92 7.97 -6.90
C PHE A 158 -1.47 8.34 -7.23
N SER A 159 -1.02 9.51 -6.79
CA SER A 159 0.31 10.05 -7.05
C SER A 159 1.23 9.86 -5.84
N ALA A 160 2.03 8.80 -5.87
CA ALA A 160 2.87 8.39 -4.76
C ALA A 160 3.93 9.43 -4.37
N CYS A 161 4.37 10.27 -5.31
CA CYS A 161 5.35 11.33 -5.07
C CYS A 161 4.86 12.38 -4.05
N TYR A 162 3.55 12.48 -3.81
CA TYR A 162 2.96 13.36 -2.81
C TYR A 162 2.74 12.72 -1.45
N LEU A 163 3.18 11.47 -1.24
CA LEU A 163 3.12 10.85 0.08
C LEU A 163 4.09 11.54 1.07
N PRO A 164 3.74 11.58 2.37
CA PRO A 164 4.63 12.02 3.44
C PRO A 164 5.94 11.22 3.44
N ASP A 165 7.04 11.89 3.77
CA ASP A 165 8.33 11.22 3.98
C ASP A 165 8.37 10.58 5.38
N SER A 166 8.89 9.36 5.50
CA SER A 166 9.02 8.65 6.78
C SER A 166 9.81 9.42 7.85
N ASN A 167 10.63 10.38 7.45
CA ASN A 167 11.40 11.22 8.36
C ASN A 167 10.62 12.40 8.93
N CYS A 168 9.36 12.64 8.52
CA CYS A 168 8.57 13.73 9.05
C CYS A 168 8.05 13.42 10.48
N PRO A 169 7.90 14.46 11.34
CA PRO A 169 7.23 14.30 12.63
C PRO A 169 5.82 13.74 12.45
N ASP A 170 5.38 12.90 13.38
CA ASP A 170 4.04 12.32 13.40
C ASP A 170 3.66 11.54 12.11
N TYR A 171 4.64 11.01 11.37
CA TYR A 171 4.44 10.27 10.11
C TYR A 171 3.29 9.25 10.18
N HIS A 172 3.24 8.43 11.24
CA HIS A 172 2.18 7.44 11.41
C HIS A 172 0.80 8.07 11.52
N TYR A 173 0.67 9.13 12.32
CA TYR A 173 -0.59 9.85 12.49
C TYR A 173 -1.04 10.50 11.18
N ILE A 174 -0.12 11.14 10.44
CA ILE A 174 -0.40 11.73 9.13
C ILE A 174 -0.86 10.65 8.15
N MET A 175 -0.15 9.51 8.09
CA MET A 175 -0.47 8.41 7.19
C MET A 175 -1.81 7.75 7.51
N GLU A 176 -2.19 7.64 8.78
CA GLU A 176 -3.50 7.13 9.18
C GLU A 176 -4.64 8.07 8.74
N ASN A 177 -4.50 9.38 8.99
CA ASN A 177 -5.48 10.36 8.53
C ASN A 177 -5.54 10.41 6.99
N LEU A 178 -4.39 10.33 6.31
CA LEU A 178 -4.31 10.34 4.85
C LEU A 178 -4.95 9.08 4.26
N PHE A 179 -4.78 7.93 4.92
CA PHE A 179 -5.44 6.70 4.52
C PHE A 179 -6.96 6.83 4.58
N LEU A 180 -7.50 7.30 5.70
CA LEU A 180 -8.93 7.52 5.87
C LEU A 180 -9.47 8.50 4.83
N TYR A 181 -8.71 9.55 4.52
CA TYR A 181 -9.05 10.50 3.46
C TYR A 181 -9.10 9.85 2.08
N VAL A 182 -8.12 9.01 1.74
CA VAL A 182 -8.08 8.29 0.46
C VAL A 182 -9.25 7.33 0.35
N VAL A 183 -9.54 6.53 1.38
CA VAL A 183 -10.67 5.59 1.36
C VAL A 183 -12.00 6.32 1.28
N SER A 184 -12.21 7.35 2.09
CA SER A 184 -13.42 8.18 2.03
C SER A 184 -13.60 8.83 0.65
N SER A 185 -12.50 9.29 0.04
CA SER A 185 -12.55 9.83 -1.33
C SER A 185 -12.95 8.77 -2.35
N LEU A 186 -12.44 7.54 -2.23
CA LEU A 186 -12.88 6.42 -3.06
C LEU A 186 -14.37 6.10 -2.84
N GLU A 187 -14.85 6.06 -1.60
CA GLU A 187 -16.27 5.79 -1.32
C GLU A 187 -17.22 6.81 -1.95
N MET A 188 -16.85 8.09 -1.95
CA MET A 188 -17.64 9.15 -2.59
C MET A 188 -17.57 9.12 -4.12
N LEU A 189 -16.41 8.77 -4.68
CA LEU A 189 -16.20 8.81 -6.15
C LEU A 189 -16.70 7.54 -6.84
N VAL A 190 -16.79 6.44 -6.11
CA VAL A 190 -17.10 5.11 -6.66
C VAL A 190 -18.56 4.78 -6.35
N ALA A 191 -19.46 5.20 -7.22
CA ALA A 191 -20.83 4.67 -7.26
C ALA A 191 -20.86 3.31 -7.99
N GLU A 192 -20.11 3.19 -9.08
CA GLU A 192 -20.07 2.02 -9.97
C GLU A 192 -18.62 1.52 -10.15
N ASP A 193 -18.30 0.98 -11.33
CA ASP A 193 -16.99 0.51 -11.70
C ASP A 193 -16.00 1.66 -11.93
N TYR A 194 -14.72 1.44 -11.61
CA TYR A 194 -13.69 2.48 -11.71
C TYR A 194 -12.29 1.92 -11.97
N LEU A 195 -11.38 2.80 -12.37
CA LEU A 195 -9.97 2.48 -12.61
C LEU A 195 -9.08 3.29 -11.66
N ILE A 196 -8.02 2.68 -11.14
CA ILE A 196 -6.97 3.40 -10.42
C ILE A 196 -5.70 3.43 -11.27
N ILE A 197 -5.15 4.62 -11.48
CA ILE A 197 -3.76 4.81 -11.92
C ILE A 197 -2.92 5.06 -10.68
N TYR A 198 -1.98 4.17 -10.37
CA TYR A 198 -0.97 4.38 -9.34
C TYR A 198 0.33 4.88 -9.98
N MET A 199 0.60 6.17 -9.87
CA MET A 199 1.83 6.79 -10.38
C MET A 199 2.93 6.72 -9.35
N ASN A 200 3.93 5.88 -9.63
CA ASN A 200 5.06 5.68 -8.74
C ASN A 200 6.33 6.46 -9.14
N GLY A 201 6.41 6.92 -10.40
CA GLY A 201 7.61 7.56 -10.95
C GLY A 201 8.23 8.61 -10.01
N ALA A 202 9.56 8.58 -9.88
CA ALA A 202 10.34 9.43 -8.97
C ALA A 202 10.03 9.34 -7.46
N THR A 203 9.25 8.36 -6.97
CA THR A 203 8.95 8.29 -5.54
C THR A 203 10.05 7.59 -4.74
N PRO A 204 10.71 8.26 -3.78
CA PRO A 204 11.73 7.64 -2.93
C PRO A 204 11.11 6.62 -1.97
N ARG A 205 11.90 5.61 -1.58
CA ARG A 205 11.46 4.55 -0.67
C ARG A 205 11.02 5.08 0.71
N SER A 206 11.58 6.20 1.18
CA SER A 206 11.20 6.84 2.43
C SER A 206 9.72 7.24 2.47
N ARG A 207 9.09 7.49 1.32
CA ARG A 207 7.67 7.86 1.24
C ARG A 207 6.71 6.68 1.13
N MET A 208 7.24 5.45 0.99
CA MET A 208 6.43 4.27 0.79
C MET A 208 6.00 3.65 2.12
N PRO A 209 4.70 3.40 2.34
CA PRO A 209 4.24 2.69 3.53
C PRO A 209 4.80 1.26 3.59
N GLY A 210 4.89 0.73 4.81
CA GLY A 210 5.31 -0.66 5.03
C GLY A 210 4.24 -1.68 4.67
N ILE A 211 4.63 -2.96 4.63
CA ILE A 211 3.73 -4.08 4.29
C ILE A 211 2.56 -4.19 5.27
N SER A 212 2.81 -4.03 6.58
CA SER A 212 1.74 -4.10 7.59
C SER A 212 0.68 -3.03 7.40
N TRP A 213 1.09 -1.82 6.96
CA TRP A 213 0.17 -0.75 6.64
C TRP A 213 -0.63 -1.10 5.39
N LEU A 214 0.01 -1.56 4.31
CA LEU A 214 -0.69 -1.98 3.08
C LEU A 214 -1.71 -3.10 3.34
N LYS A 215 -1.37 -4.06 4.22
CA LYS A 215 -2.31 -5.10 4.65
C LYS A 215 -3.50 -4.51 5.39
N LYS A 216 -3.27 -3.65 6.40
CA LYS A 216 -4.33 -2.94 7.13
C LYS A 216 -5.21 -2.14 6.17
N CYS A 217 -4.60 -1.47 5.21
CA CYS A 217 -5.30 -0.70 4.19
C CYS A 217 -6.20 -1.57 3.31
N TYR A 218 -5.69 -2.69 2.79
CA TYR A 218 -6.49 -3.62 2.01
C TYR A 218 -7.68 -4.21 2.81
N GLN A 219 -7.51 -4.40 4.12
CA GLN A 219 -8.56 -4.90 5.01
C GLN A 219 -9.62 -3.85 5.35
N MET A 220 -9.22 -2.57 5.46
CA MET A 220 -10.13 -1.46 5.73
C MET A 220 -10.93 -1.00 4.49
N ILE A 221 -10.45 -1.31 3.28
CA ILE A 221 -11.21 -0.98 2.05
C ILE A 221 -12.43 -1.89 1.97
N ASP A 222 -13.60 -1.26 1.84
CA ASP A 222 -14.87 -1.96 1.73
C ASP A 222 -14.89 -2.99 0.58
N ARG A 223 -15.67 -4.07 0.77
CA ARG A 223 -15.80 -5.15 -0.23
C ARG A 223 -16.30 -4.62 -1.57
N ARG A 224 -17.22 -3.65 -1.57
CA ARG A 224 -17.78 -3.00 -2.75
C ARG A 224 -16.71 -2.29 -3.58
N LEU A 225 -15.87 -1.46 -2.94
CA LEU A 225 -14.77 -0.78 -3.61
C LEU A 225 -13.81 -1.78 -4.28
N ARG A 226 -13.44 -2.85 -3.58
CA ARG A 226 -12.56 -3.90 -4.15
C ARG A 226 -13.19 -4.62 -5.33
N LYS A 227 -14.52 -4.84 -5.32
CA LYS A 227 -15.25 -5.49 -6.41
C LYS A 227 -15.33 -4.60 -7.65
N ASN A 228 -15.73 -3.34 -7.46
CA ASN A 228 -15.97 -2.36 -8.53
C ASN A 228 -14.68 -1.85 -9.19
N LEU A 229 -13.52 -2.04 -8.58
CA LEU A 229 -12.25 -1.73 -9.24
C LEU A 229 -12.09 -2.60 -10.49
N LYS A 230 -12.09 -2.03 -11.69
CA LYS A 230 -11.86 -2.76 -12.95
C LYS A 230 -10.38 -3.04 -13.17
N SER A 231 -9.54 -2.04 -12.95
CA SER A 231 -8.09 -2.14 -13.18
C SER A 231 -7.31 -1.24 -12.22
N LEU A 232 -6.16 -1.73 -11.77
CA LEU A 232 -5.13 -0.98 -11.05
C LEU A 232 -3.87 -0.92 -11.91
N VAL A 233 -3.69 0.19 -12.63
CA VAL A 233 -2.54 0.40 -13.51
C VAL A 233 -1.43 1.08 -12.72
N ILE A 234 -0.34 0.36 -12.45
CA ILE A 234 0.83 0.86 -11.74
C ILE A 234 1.84 1.36 -12.77
N ALA A 235 1.98 2.68 -12.86
CA ALA A 235 2.93 3.35 -13.73
C ALA A 235 4.31 3.48 -13.05
N HIS A 236 5.35 3.04 -13.76
CA HIS A 236 6.73 3.01 -13.31
C HIS A 236 6.93 2.23 -11.99
N PRO A 237 6.56 0.94 -11.94
CA PRO A 237 6.71 0.13 -10.73
C PRO A 237 8.16 0.06 -10.28
N THR A 238 8.42 0.33 -9.00
CA THR A 238 9.73 0.05 -8.38
C THR A 238 9.87 -1.43 -8.06
N TRP A 239 11.12 -1.89 -7.89
CA TRP A 239 11.39 -3.24 -7.38
C TRP A 239 10.70 -3.49 -6.03
N PHE A 240 10.66 -2.49 -5.16
CA PHE A 240 9.97 -2.57 -3.88
C PHE A 240 8.48 -2.93 -4.04
N ILE A 241 7.73 -2.21 -4.88
CA ILE A 241 6.30 -2.50 -5.12
C ILE A 241 6.10 -3.91 -5.66
N ARG A 242 6.95 -4.33 -6.61
CA ARG A 242 6.87 -5.67 -7.20
C ARG A 242 7.09 -6.75 -6.15
N THR A 243 8.09 -6.58 -5.28
CA THR A 243 8.38 -7.49 -4.18
C THR A 243 7.26 -7.52 -3.16
N VAL A 244 6.74 -6.36 -2.76
CA VAL A 244 5.62 -6.27 -1.81
C VAL A 244 4.38 -6.98 -2.37
N LEU A 245 4.03 -6.72 -3.63
CA LEU A 245 2.88 -7.36 -4.28
C LEU A 245 3.07 -8.87 -4.44
N ALA A 246 4.30 -9.33 -4.68
CA ALA A 246 4.61 -10.76 -4.75
C ALA A 246 4.45 -11.44 -3.38
N ILE A 247 4.96 -10.83 -2.31
CA ILE A 247 4.89 -11.35 -0.94
C ILE A 247 3.46 -11.25 -0.38
N SER A 248 2.68 -10.26 -0.81
CA SER A 248 1.29 -10.09 -0.36
C SER A 248 0.29 -11.04 -1.03
N ARG A 249 0.71 -11.82 -2.05
CA ARG A 249 -0.17 -12.77 -2.76
C ARG A 249 -0.97 -13.71 -1.85
N PRO A 250 -0.45 -14.27 -0.74
CA PRO A 250 -1.23 -15.12 0.15
C PRO A 250 -2.38 -14.39 0.87
N PHE A 251 -2.35 -13.06 0.91
CA PHE A 251 -3.30 -12.23 1.67
C PHE A 251 -4.25 -11.41 0.78
N ILE A 252 -3.98 -11.37 -0.53
CA ILE A 252 -4.76 -10.62 -1.51
C ILE A 252 -5.45 -11.62 -2.44
N SER A 253 -6.75 -11.44 -2.68
CA SER A 253 -7.49 -12.34 -3.55
C SER A 253 -6.89 -12.43 -4.95
N VAL A 254 -6.89 -13.62 -5.54
CA VAL A 254 -6.42 -13.85 -6.92
C VAL A 254 -7.17 -12.93 -7.91
N LYS A 255 -8.49 -12.77 -7.70
CA LYS A 255 -9.32 -11.85 -8.49
C LYS A 255 -8.82 -10.40 -8.43
N PHE A 256 -8.36 -9.93 -7.27
CA PHE A 256 -7.79 -8.60 -7.15
C PHE A 256 -6.40 -8.52 -7.79
N MET A 257 -5.55 -9.52 -7.59
CA MET A 257 -4.23 -9.57 -8.23
C MET A 257 -4.30 -9.52 -9.76
N ASN A 258 -5.34 -10.14 -10.36
CA ASN A 258 -5.59 -10.10 -11.80
C ASN A 258 -5.98 -8.71 -12.33
N LYS A 259 -6.36 -7.77 -11.45
CA LYS A 259 -6.67 -6.38 -11.82
C LYS A 259 -5.40 -5.53 -11.95
N ILE A 260 -4.25 -6.01 -11.48
CA ILE A 260 -3.01 -5.23 -11.43
C ILE A 260 -2.29 -5.31 -12.77
N GLN A 261 -2.06 -4.15 -13.38
CA GLN A 261 -1.31 -4.02 -14.63
C GLN A 261 -0.10 -3.12 -14.41
N TYR A 262 1.04 -3.46 -15.00
CA TYR A 262 2.27 -2.68 -14.89
C TYR A 262 2.59 -2.00 -16.21
N VAL A 263 2.78 -0.69 -16.19
CA VAL A 263 3.27 0.09 -17.34
C VAL A 263 4.59 0.77 -17.00
N HIS A 264 5.50 0.84 -17.96
CA HIS A 264 6.87 1.33 -17.76
C HIS A 264 7.15 2.67 -18.43
N SER A 265 6.15 3.25 -19.11
CA SER A 265 6.18 4.60 -19.66
C SER A 265 4.81 5.27 -19.60
N LEU A 266 4.79 6.61 -19.65
CA LEU A 266 3.54 7.36 -19.79
C LEU A 266 2.86 7.11 -21.14
N LYS A 267 3.63 6.73 -22.17
CA LYS A 267 3.11 6.30 -23.46
C LYS A 267 2.28 5.02 -23.35
N GLU A 268 2.82 3.98 -22.70
CA GLU A 268 2.09 2.73 -22.44
C GLU A 268 0.82 2.98 -21.61
N LEU A 269 0.87 3.91 -20.65
CA LEU A 269 -0.31 4.31 -19.88
C LEU A 269 -1.40 4.94 -20.77
N ALA A 270 -1.02 5.80 -21.70
CA ALA A 270 -1.93 6.48 -22.61
C ALA A 270 -2.60 5.55 -23.64
N GLU A 271 -2.03 4.37 -23.88
CA GLU A 271 -2.65 3.33 -24.72
C GLU A 271 -3.80 2.59 -23.98
N ILE A 272 -3.85 2.69 -22.64
CA ILE A 272 -4.82 1.96 -21.80
C ILE A 272 -5.89 2.89 -21.23
N VAL A 273 -5.53 4.14 -20.90
CA VAL A 273 -6.41 5.08 -20.19
C VAL A 273 -6.47 6.42 -20.94
N PRO A 274 -7.66 7.04 -21.12
CA PRO A 274 -7.74 8.39 -21.67
C PRO A 274 -7.07 9.40 -20.74
N MET A 275 -6.02 10.05 -21.23
CA MET A 275 -5.14 10.92 -20.41
C MET A 275 -5.58 12.38 -20.36
N GLU A 276 -6.65 12.77 -21.05
CA GLU A 276 -7.11 14.16 -21.24
C GLU A 276 -7.27 14.95 -19.93
N HIS A 277 -7.80 14.27 -18.90
CA HIS A 277 -8.08 14.86 -17.58
C HIS A 277 -7.16 14.31 -16.49
N VAL A 278 -6.18 13.48 -16.86
CA VAL A 278 -5.24 12.85 -15.93
C VAL A 278 -4.10 13.81 -15.63
N HIS A 279 -4.07 14.34 -14.40
CA HIS A 279 -2.95 15.17 -13.96
C HIS A 279 -1.73 14.32 -13.58
N VAL A 280 -0.70 14.34 -14.42
CA VAL A 280 0.59 13.69 -14.15
C VAL A 280 1.49 14.65 -13.36
N PRO A 281 2.05 14.23 -12.21
CA PRO A 281 3.04 15.03 -11.49
C PRO A 281 4.29 15.31 -12.34
N GLU A 282 4.81 16.53 -12.26
CA GLU A 282 6.03 16.96 -12.96
C GLU A 282 7.23 16.02 -12.71
N SER A 283 7.41 15.56 -11.47
CA SER A 283 8.47 14.61 -11.12
C SER A 283 8.34 13.26 -11.84
N VAL A 284 7.11 12.84 -12.16
CA VAL A 284 6.85 11.60 -12.91
C VAL A 284 7.16 11.81 -14.39
N VAL A 285 6.81 12.97 -14.95
CA VAL A 285 7.14 13.34 -16.34
C VAL A 285 8.66 13.34 -16.53
N GLN A 286 9.40 14.05 -15.67
CA GLN A 286 10.86 14.10 -15.71
C GLN A 286 11.48 12.70 -15.61
N PHE A 287 10.97 11.87 -14.70
CA PHE A 287 11.43 10.49 -14.58
C PHE A 287 11.22 9.66 -15.85
N ASP A 288 10.06 9.80 -16.51
CA ASP A 288 9.78 9.11 -17.77
C ASP A 288 10.75 9.57 -18.88
N GLU A 289 10.98 10.87 -19.01
CA GLU A 289 11.94 11.44 -19.97
C GLU A 289 13.36 10.93 -19.76
N GLU A 290 13.85 10.92 -18.52
CA GLU A 290 15.15 10.37 -18.15
C GLU A 290 15.26 8.88 -18.52
N ARG A 291 14.21 8.10 -18.27
CA ARG A 291 14.17 6.67 -18.62
C ARG A 291 14.18 6.46 -20.13
N ILE A 292 13.46 7.29 -20.89
CA ILE A 292 13.44 7.24 -22.36
C ILE A 292 14.83 7.58 -22.91
N LYS A 293 15.48 8.62 -22.39
CA LYS A 293 16.84 9.00 -22.78
C LYS A 293 17.84 7.89 -22.50
N ALA A 294 17.83 7.34 -21.29
CA ALA A 294 18.72 6.24 -20.89
C ALA A 294 18.51 4.94 -21.70
N ARG A 295 17.33 4.73 -22.30
CA ARG A 295 17.06 3.62 -23.21
C ARG A 295 17.57 3.88 -24.63
N LYS A 296 17.58 5.14 -25.09
CA LYS A 296 18.11 5.53 -26.41
C LYS A 296 19.64 5.52 -26.47
N GLU A 297 20.28 5.70 -25.33
CA GLU A 297 21.76 5.71 -25.20
C GLU A 297 22.36 4.30 -25.01
N ARG A 298 21.53 3.26 -24.92
CA ARG A 298 21.94 1.86 -24.83
C ARG A 298 21.76 1.15 -26.17
#